data_AF-A0A024TQ75-F1
#
_entry.id   AF-A0A024TQ75-F1
#
_cell.length_a   1.000
_cell.length_b   1.000
_cell.length_c   1.000
_cell.angle_alpha   90.00
_cell.angle_beta   90.00
_cell.angle_gamma   90.00
#
_symmetry.space_group_name_H-M   'P 1'
#
loop_
_entity.id
_entity.type
_entity.pdbx_description
1 polymer ?
#
loop_
_entity_poly.entity_id
_entity_poly.type
_entity_poly.pdbx_seq_one_letter_code
_entity_poly.pdbx_strand_id
1 'polypeptide(L)'
;MPRPVLSEELEKMVLAFVQPLPHFVTWQLVSRRWRTILSSLPAYDANMDCIRPVDSALYLALLQRWPMLRSVTMTHDVHVSNEMTWQLGLAQLAHLEHLSLRRTFTKVLQELFKSCPAIRSLSVLAGSDLRLPTVKTSLMHLQKLELQAATLANNSSIMSIVRNAPQLTHFVVSAASDVTSQVLTQLATSCPHIQQVVLNQCGLMVASQVDTFLRKFHAQLTWVDLSHCHDLKLFLMVWRWRRRFYCAGHDDVLGRTLTKSSSLTSSKFSLSTAPSYETACCSRFDAPSSKSFRYRTAGASRTRALSRLWLTMSTPH
;
A
#
# COMPACT_ATOMS: atom_id res chain seq x y z
N MET A 1 -16.91 13.20 51.48
CA MET A 1 -16.33 12.82 50.18
C MET A 1 -15.81 11.39 50.30
N PRO A 2 -16.24 10.43 49.46
CA PRO A 2 -15.65 9.09 49.48
C PRO A 2 -14.16 9.20 49.17
N ARG A 3 -13.32 8.53 49.97
CA ARG A 3 -11.88 8.50 49.73
C ARG A 3 -11.60 7.75 48.41
N PRO A 4 -10.67 8.24 47.58
CA PRO A 4 -10.26 7.50 46.39
C PRO A 4 -9.72 6.12 46.79
N VAL A 5 -10.02 5.11 45.98
CA VAL A 5 -9.62 3.71 46.23
C VAL A 5 -8.10 3.51 46.12
N LEU A 6 -7.42 4.38 45.36
CA LEU A 6 -5.97 4.36 45.12
C LEU A 6 -5.33 5.69 45.54
N SER A 7 -4.04 5.65 45.93
CA SER A 7 -3.24 6.86 46.14
C SER A 7 -2.93 7.56 44.80
N GLU A 8 -2.53 8.83 44.85
CA GLU A 8 -2.23 9.59 43.62
C GLU A 8 -1.02 9.02 42.87
N GLU A 9 -0.04 8.52 43.61
CA GLU A 9 1.18 7.88 43.07
C GLU A 9 0.84 6.57 42.37
N LEU A 10 -0.07 5.76 42.95
CA LEU A 10 -0.53 4.52 42.34
C LEU A 10 -1.35 4.79 41.07
N GLU A 11 -2.24 5.79 41.09
CA GLU A 11 -2.96 6.21 39.87
C GLU A 11 -2.01 6.73 38.80
N LYS A 12 -1.02 7.55 39.15
CA LYS A 12 0.03 8.01 38.23
C LYS A 12 0.79 6.85 37.62
N MET A 13 1.20 5.86 38.42
CA MET A 13 1.88 4.67 37.93
C MET A 13 0.99 3.88 36.97
N VAL A 14 -0.24 3.55 37.37
CA VAL A 14 -1.21 2.84 36.52
C VAL A 14 -1.43 3.59 35.21
N LEU A 15 -1.67 4.91 35.28
CA LEU A 15 -1.93 5.74 34.11
C LEU A 15 -0.68 5.98 33.24
N ALA A 16 0.52 5.90 33.80
CA ALA A 16 1.77 5.95 33.02
C ALA A 16 2.03 4.64 32.26
N PHE A 17 1.56 3.50 32.77
CA PHE A 17 1.59 2.22 32.06
C PHE A 17 0.55 2.14 30.95
N VAL A 18 -0.48 2.98 30.99
CA VAL A 18 -1.48 3.07 29.94
C VAL A 18 -1.04 4.14 28.95
N GLN A 19 -0.73 3.73 27.71
CA GLN A 19 -0.42 4.68 26.64
C GLN A 19 -1.51 5.77 26.61
N PRO A 20 -1.15 7.06 26.67
CA PRO A 20 -2.12 8.13 26.75
C PRO A 20 -3.17 7.96 25.66
N LEU A 21 -2.79 7.68 24.43
CA LEU A 21 -3.69 7.36 23.32
C LEU A 21 -3.53 5.89 22.89
N PRO A 22 -4.60 5.20 22.44
CA PRO A 22 -5.86 5.73 21.88
C PRO A 22 -6.95 6.08 22.91
N HIS A 23 -6.80 5.69 24.18
CA HIS A 23 -7.87 5.80 25.17
C HIS A 23 -7.85 7.12 25.98
N PHE A 24 -7.06 8.12 25.58
CA PHE A 24 -6.83 9.33 26.37
C PHE A 24 -8.13 10.01 26.76
N VAL A 25 -9.01 10.16 25.78
CA VAL A 25 -10.31 10.80 25.97
C VAL A 25 -11.20 9.96 26.88
N THR A 26 -11.20 8.63 26.74
CA THR A 26 -12.00 7.77 27.62
C THR A 26 -11.51 7.85 29.06
N TRP A 27 -10.19 7.85 29.29
CA TRP A 27 -9.60 7.99 30.62
C TRP A 27 -9.82 9.38 31.24
N GLN A 28 -9.79 10.45 30.43
CA GLN A 28 -10.12 11.81 30.88
C GLN A 28 -11.58 11.98 31.29
N LEU A 29 -12.48 11.09 30.87
CA LEU A 29 -13.89 11.10 31.25
C LEU A 29 -14.16 10.36 32.56
N VAL A 30 -13.23 9.52 33.04
CA VAL A 30 -13.39 8.73 34.29
C VAL A 30 -13.55 9.63 35.51
N SER A 31 -12.69 10.64 35.67
CA SER A 31 -12.81 11.62 36.74
C SER A 31 -12.04 12.91 36.44
N ARG A 32 -12.41 14.01 37.12
CA ARG A 32 -11.63 15.28 37.06
C ARG A 32 -10.18 15.07 37.49
N ARG A 33 -9.95 14.22 38.50
CA ARG A 33 -8.63 13.89 39.03
C ARG A 33 -7.77 13.15 38.01
N TRP A 34 -8.32 12.13 37.36
CA TRP A 34 -7.63 11.38 36.30
C TRP A 34 -7.30 12.27 35.12
N ARG A 35 -8.21 13.19 34.74
CA ARG A 35 -7.93 14.19 33.71
C ARG A 35 -6.73 15.06 34.05
N THR A 36 -6.59 15.49 35.31
CA THR A 36 -5.43 16.28 35.75
C THR A 36 -4.15 15.44 35.71
N ILE A 37 -4.19 14.20 36.20
CA ILE A 37 -3.04 13.29 36.21
C ILE A 37 -2.59 12.96 34.77
N LEU A 38 -3.51 12.52 33.91
CA LEU A 38 -3.26 12.24 32.49
C LEU A 38 -2.76 13.47 31.74
N SER A 39 -3.21 14.66 32.13
CA SER A 39 -2.70 15.90 31.55
C SER A 39 -1.22 16.13 31.85
N SER A 40 -0.71 15.61 32.97
CA SER A 40 0.68 15.78 33.43
C SER A 40 1.65 14.69 32.93
N LEU A 41 1.15 13.57 32.39
CA LEU A 41 1.98 12.46 31.96
C LEU A 41 2.54 12.68 30.54
N PRO A 42 3.79 12.25 30.27
CA PRO A 42 4.37 12.29 28.93
C PRO A 42 3.65 11.30 28.00
N ALA A 43 3.62 11.61 26.71
CA ALA A 43 3.11 10.71 25.67
C ALA A 43 4.19 10.48 24.60
N TYR A 44 4.26 9.24 24.11
CA TYR A 44 5.13 8.85 23.01
C TYR A 44 4.34 8.56 21.73
N ASP A 45 3.11 8.09 21.86
CA ASP A 45 2.23 7.79 20.75
C ASP A 45 0.91 8.56 20.87
N ALA A 46 0.48 9.18 19.77
CA ALA A 46 -0.76 9.91 19.70
C ALA A 46 -1.63 9.45 18.53
N ASN A 47 -2.81 8.91 18.84
CA ASN A 47 -3.88 8.71 17.88
C ASN A 47 -4.91 9.83 18.00
N MET A 48 -4.82 10.79 17.08
CA MET A 48 -5.71 11.95 17.04
C MET A 48 -7.11 11.60 16.57
N ASP A 49 -7.32 10.44 15.92
CA ASP A 49 -8.65 9.98 15.52
C ASP A 49 -9.55 9.63 16.72
N CYS A 50 -8.93 9.22 17.82
CA CYS A 50 -9.64 8.91 19.07
C CYS A 50 -9.99 10.18 19.86
N ILE A 51 -9.46 11.33 19.43
CA ILE A 51 -9.82 12.62 19.97
C ILE A 51 -11.04 13.08 19.20
N ARG A 52 -12.11 13.47 19.91
CA ARG A 52 -13.30 14.03 19.26
C ARG A 52 -12.86 15.12 18.27
N PRO A 53 -13.55 15.30 17.13
CA PRO A 53 -13.29 16.41 16.22
C PRO A 53 -13.27 17.73 17.00
N VAL A 54 -12.09 18.28 17.24
CA VAL A 54 -11.92 19.56 17.91
C VAL A 54 -11.10 20.48 17.00
N ASP A 55 -11.24 21.77 17.24
CA ASP A 55 -10.46 22.85 16.66
C ASP A 55 -8.93 22.60 16.66
N SER A 56 -8.24 23.12 15.65
CA SER A 56 -6.79 23.16 15.49
C SER A 56 -6.03 23.58 16.76
N ALA A 57 -6.59 24.50 17.54
CA ALA A 57 -5.99 24.99 18.77
C ALA A 57 -5.78 23.87 19.81
N LEU A 58 -6.72 22.91 19.89
CA LEU A 58 -6.57 21.78 20.81
C LEU A 58 -5.42 20.87 20.35
N TYR A 59 -5.37 20.51 19.06
CA TYR A 59 -4.29 19.67 18.54
C TYR A 59 -2.92 20.32 18.77
N LEU A 60 -2.80 21.63 18.53
CA LEU A 60 -1.58 22.38 18.84
C LEU A 60 -1.21 22.31 20.32
N ALA A 61 -2.17 22.54 21.22
CA ALA A 61 -1.93 22.47 22.66
C ALA A 61 -1.48 21.06 23.08
N LEU A 62 -1.99 20.01 22.43
CA LEU A 62 -1.55 18.62 22.67
C LEU A 62 -0.12 18.39 22.19
N LEU A 63 0.24 18.88 21.00
CA LEU A 63 1.61 18.76 20.47
C LEU A 63 2.62 19.50 21.35
N GLN A 64 2.29 20.72 21.80
CA GLN A 64 3.12 21.49 22.73
C GLN A 64 3.28 20.80 24.09
N ARG A 65 2.22 20.11 24.55
CA ARG A 65 2.24 19.38 25.82
C ARG A 65 3.07 18.11 25.76
N TRP A 66 3.20 17.49 24.58
CA TRP A 66 3.91 16.23 24.40
C TRP A 66 5.06 16.34 23.40
N PRO A 67 6.15 17.06 23.75
CA PRO A 67 7.29 17.26 22.85
C PRO A 67 8.08 15.97 22.54
N MET A 68 7.86 14.91 23.32
CA MET A 68 8.52 13.60 23.18
C MET A 68 7.75 12.60 22.30
N LEU A 69 6.70 13.05 21.61
CA LEU A 69 5.95 12.20 20.70
C LEU A 69 6.86 11.64 19.59
N ARG A 70 6.79 10.32 19.45
CA ARG A 70 7.46 9.52 18.41
C ARG A 70 6.49 9.08 17.33
N SER A 71 5.22 8.85 17.67
CA SER A 71 4.20 8.46 16.71
C SER A 71 3.00 9.39 16.77
N VAL A 72 2.56 9.87 15.61
CA VAL A 72 1.30 10.63 15.47
C VAL A 72 0.49 10.06 14.33
N THR A 73 -0.79 9.81 14.58
CA THR A 73 -1.74 9.29 13.58
C THR A 73 -3.01 10.12 13.57
N MET A 74 -3.48 10.49 12.37
CA MET A 74 -4.76 11.13 12.10
C MET A 74 -5.25 10.61 10.75
N THR A 75 -5.97 9.50 10.74
CA THR A 75 -6.35 8.77 9.52
C THR A 75 -7.83 8.91 9.15
N HIS A 76 -8.67 9.42 10.05
CA HIS A 76 -10.09 9.63 9.79
C HIS A 76 -10.35 10.90 8.97
N ASP A 77 -11.44 10.90 8.21
CA ASP A 77 -11.90 12.09 7.49
C ASP A 77 -12.65 13.02 8.42
N VAL A 78 -11.90 13.87 9.12
CA VAL A 78 -12.47 14.82 10.05
C VAL A 78 -12.19 16.22 9.54
N HIS A 79 -13.23 17.06 9.46
CA HIS A 79 -13.03 18.47 9.19
C HIS A 79 -12.43 19.14 10.43
N VAL A 80 -11.23 19.71 10.27
CA VAL A 80 -10.55 20.50 11.29
C VAL A 80 -10.36 21.90 10.74
N SER A 81 -10.96 22.91 11.39
CA SER A 81 -10.72 24.31 11.08
C SER A 81 -9.23 24.61 11.17
N ASN A 82 -8.66 25.29 10.17
CA ASN A 82 -7.22 25.61 10.12
C ASN A 82 -6.29 24.38 10.28
N GLU A 83 -6.63 23.26 9.65
CA GLU A 83 -5.89 21.99 9.72
C GLU A 83 -4.37 22.15 9.50
N MET A 84 -3.98 23.02 8.56
CA MET A 84 -2.57 23.29 8.27
C MET A 84 -1.79 23.79 9.51
N THR A 85 -2.41 24.61 10.37
CA THR A 85 -1.73 25.25 11.50
C THR A 85 -1.27 24.22 12.52
N TRP A 86 -2.12 23.26 12.88
CA TRP A 86 -1.71 22.22 13.83
C TRP A 86 -0.75 21.21 13.20
N GLN A 87 -0.92 20.89 11.91
CA GLN A 87 0.01 20.03 11.19
C GLN A 87 1.41 20.65 11.10
N LEU A 88 1.54 21.96 10.94
CA LEU A 88 2.83 22.65 11.05
C LEU A 88 3.46 22.51 12.44
N GLY A 89 2.64 22.41 13.50
CA GLY A 89 3.10 22.12 14.85
C GLY A 89 3.81 20.77 14.97
N LEU A 90 3.51 19.79 14.11
CA LEU A 90 4.21 18.49 14.09
C LEU A 90 5.71 18.63 13.80
N ALA A 91 6.10 19.66 13.04
CA ALA A 91 7.51 19.93 12.74
C ALA A 91 8.32 20.35 13.97
N GLN A 92 7.66 20.67 15.09
CA GLN A 92 8.33 20.97 16.37
C GLN A 92 8.72 19.70 17.13
N LEU A 93 8.22 18.53 16.71
CA LEU A 93 8.51 17.25 17.36
C LEU A 93 9.85 16.68 16.84
N ALA A 94 10.93 16.96 17.56
CA ALA A 94 12.28 16.51 17.19
C ALA A 94 12.45 14.97 17.22
N HIS A 95 11.62 14.28 18.01
CA HIS A 95 11.65 12.82 18.19
C HIS A 95 10.62 12.07 17.35
N LEU A 96 9.92 12.75 16.43
CA LEU A 96 8.90 12.12 15.60
C LEU A 96 9.53 11.08 14.65
N GLU A 97 9.16 9.82 14.84
CA GLU A 97 9.61 8.67 14.04
C GLU A 97 8.52 8.20 13.06
N HIS A 98 7.25 8.27 13.46
CA HIS A 98 6.12 7.74 12.72
C HIS A 98 5.02 8.79 12.57
N LEU A 99 4.63 9.07 11.33
CA LEU A 99 3.54 9.98 11.01
C LEU A 99 2.61 9.35 9.99
N SER A 100 1.33 9.25 10.33
CA SER A 100 0.27 8.89 9.38
C SER A 100 -0.81 9.95 9.39
N LEU A 101 -1.04 10.57 8.23
CA LEU A 101 -2.05 11.60 8.05
C LEU A 101 -3.00 11.18 6.94
N ARG A 102 -4.29 11.49 7.08
CA ARG A 102 -5.23 11.30 5.99
C ARG A 102 -4.93 12.26 4.86
N ARG A 103 -4.88 13.56 5.18
CA ARG A 103 -4.55 14.63 4.25
C ARG A 103 -3.43 15.48 4.82
N THR A 104 -2.63 16.09 3.95
CA THR A 104 -1.60 17.03 4.37
C THR A 104 -1.31 18.05 3.27
N PHE A 105 -0.46 19.01 3.58
CA PHE A 105 -0.11 20.12 2.70
C PHE A 105 1.38 20.06 2.31
N THR A 106 1.71 20.53 1.12
CA THR A 106 3.10 20.58 0.62
C THR A 106 4.06 21.28 1.58
N LYS A 107 3.61 22.40 2.17
CA LYS A 107 4.39 23.19 3.13
C LYS A 107 4.65 22.40 4.43
N VAL A 108 3.68 21.61 4.89
CA VAL A 108 3.84 20.76 6.09
C VAL A 108 4.91 19.72 5.84
N LEU A 109 4.83 18.98 4.72
CA LEU A 109 5.86 18.00 4.36
C LEU A 109 7.25 18.64 4.22
N GLN A 110 7.32 19.81 3.59
CA GLN A 110 8.57 20.52 3.43
C GLN A 110 9.21 20.87 4.77
N GLU A 111 8.40 21.24 5.77
CA GLU A 111 8.91 21.58 7.10
C GLU A 111 9.24 20.33 7.93
N LEU A 112 8.43 19.27 7.82
CA LEU A 112 8.72 17.98 8.45
C LEU A 112 10.06 17.40 7.98
N PHE A 113 10.33 17.42 6.66
CA PHE A 113 11.60 16.93 6.11
C PHE A 113 12.82 17.76 6.51
N LYS A 114 12.62 19.01 6.96
CA LYS A 114 13.70 19.85 7.48
C LYS A 114 13.90 19.67 8.98
N SER A 115 12.81 19.60 9.74
CA SER A 115 12.82 19.78 11.19
C SER A 115 12.71 18.47 11.98
N CYS A 116 12.30 17.36 11.34
CA CYS A 116 12.18 16.04 11.96
C CYS A 116 13.25 15.06 11.43
N PRO A 117 14.49 15.09 11.96
CA PRO A 117 15.59 14.25 11.46
C PRO A 117 15.43 12.76 11.79
N ALA A 118 14.60 12.44 12.77
CA ALA A 118 14.35 11.07 13.25
C ALA A 118 13.23 10.33 12.48
N ILE A 119 12.60 10.97 11.48
CA ILE A 119 11.45 10.39 10.80
C ILE A 119 11.81 9.09 10.08
N ARG A 120 11.10 8.01 10.41
CA ARG A 120 11.28 6.66 9.86
C ARG A 120 10.13 6.22 8.97
N SER A 121 8.91 6.62 9.30
CA SER A 121 7.70 6.26 8.55
C SER A 121 6.84 7.50 8.31
N LEU A 122 6.53 7.75 7.04
CA LEU A 122 5.57 8.77 6.62
C LEU A 122 4.49 8.12 5.75
N SER A 123 3.23 8.29 6.12
CA SER A 123 2.08 7.79 5.37
C SER A 123 1.04 8.90 5.17
N VAL A 124 0.62 9.10 3.92
CA VAL A 124 -0.46 10.02 3.53
C VAL A 124 -1.52 9.23 2.78
N LEU A 125 -2.75 9.16 3.29
CA LEU A 125 -3.78 8.25 2.77
C LEU A 125 -4.63 8.86 1.62
N ALA A 126 -4.80 10.18 1.60
CA ALA A 126 -5.62 10.90 0.64
C ALA A 126 -4.84 12.11 0.10
N GLY A 127 -3.83 11.84 -0.73
CA GLY A 127 -2.92 12.84 -1.29
C GLY A 127 -3.40 13.48 -2.60
N SER A 128 -4.69 13.54 -2.90
CA SER A 128 -5.18 13.95 -4.23
C SER A 128 -4.72 15.35 -4.61
N ASP A 129 -4.79 16.28 -3.65
CA ASP A 129 -4.39 17.68 -3.84
C ASP A 129 -2.94 17.94 -3.38
N LEU A 130 -2.21 16.90 -3.00
CA LEU A 130 -0.87 17.02 -2.44
C LEU A 130 0.18 17.06 -3.55
N ARG A 131 0.81 18.23 -3.71
CA ARG A 131 2.08 18.33 -4.45
C ARG A 131 3.23 18.01 -3.51
N LEU A 132 4.07 17.04 -3.87
CA LEU A 132 5.23 16.69 -3.06
C LEU A 132 6.32 17.76 -3.19
N PRO A 133 6.94 18.18 -2.07
CA PRO A 133 8.02 19.16 -2.12
C PRO A 133 9.31 18.53 -2.66
N THR A 134 10.16 19.36 -3.26
CA THR A 134 11.54 18.98 -3.54
C THR A 134 12.33 18.95 -2.25
N VAL A 135 12.90 17.79 -1.93
CA VAL A 135 13.70 17.57 -0.71
C VAL A 135 15.15 17.94 -0.97
N LYS A 136 15.67 18.84 -0.15
CA LYS A 136 17.08 19.28 -0.15
C LYS A 136 17.87 18.75 1.04
N THR A 137 17.19 18.18 2.03
CA THR A 137 17.76 17.65 3.27
C THR A 137 17.89 16.14 3.17
N SER A 138 18.86 15.57 3.89
CA SER A 138 19.04 14.13 3.92
C SER A 138 18.04 13.46 4.87
N LEU A 139 17.28 12.48 4.38
CA LEU A 139 16.28 11.70 5.10
C LEU A 139 16.87 10.34 5.50
N MET A 140 17.98 10.37 6.25
CA MET A 140 18.82 9.20 6.53
C MET A 140 18.12 8.07 7.29
N HIS A 141 17.03 8.38 8.00
CA HIS A 141 16.28 7.41 8.79
C HIS A 141 14.98 6.96 8.13
N LEU A 142 14.58 7.57 7.00
CA LEU A 142 13.30 7.26 6.38
C LEU A 142 13.34 5.85 5.77
N GLN A 143 12.55 4.96 6.36
CA GLN A 143 12.43 3.55 5.99
C GLN A 143 11.14 3.27 5.23
N LYS A 144 10.07 4.01 5.53
CA LYS A 144 8.75 3.78 4.97
C LYS A 144 8.13 5.07 4.45
N LEU A 145 7.74 5.07 3.19
CA LEU A 145 7.01 6.15 2.56
C LEU A 145 5.78 5.60 1.84
N GLU A 146 4.60 6.03 2.28
CA GLU A 146 3.32 5.66 1.67
C GLU A 146 2.56 6.91 1.24
N LEU A 147 2.17 6.95 -0.03
CA LEU A 147 1.41 8.05 -0.63
C LEU A 147 0.25 7.46 -1.41
N GLN A 148 -0.94 7.47 -0.80
CA GLN A 148 -2.15 6.97 -1.41
C GLN A 148 -2.97 8.11 -2.04
N ALA A 149 -3.73 7.77 -3.08
CA ALA A 149 -4.46 8.75 -3.90
C ALA A 149 -3.60 9.94 -4.35
N ALA A 150 -2.33 9.72 -4.69
CA ALA A 150 -1.35 10.79 -4.90
C ALA A 150 -1.40 11.35 -6.34
N THR A 151 -2.56 11.86 -6.76
CA THR A 151 -2.84 12.21 -8.16
C THR A 151 -1.96 13.34 -8.71
N LEU A 152 -1.41 14.21 -7.86
CA LEU A 152 -0.50 15.28 -8.25
C LEU A 152 0.98 14.96 -8.02
N ALA A 153 1.30 13.74 -7.60
CA ALA A 153 2.68 13.30 -7.47
C ALA A 153 3.27 13.01 -8.86
N ASN A 154 4.51 13.44 -9.06
CA ASN A 154 5.24 13.26 -10.32
C ASN A 154 6.61 12.64 -10.07
N ASN A 155 7.24 12.13 -11.13
CA ASN A 155 8.57 11.52 -11.05
C ASN A 155 9.60 12.44 -10.38
N SER A 156 9.65 13.73 -10.72
CA SER A 156 10.71 14.62 -10.23
C SER A 156 10.68 14.81 -8.71
N SER A 157 9.48 15.01 -8.14
CA SER A 157 9.29 15.17 -6.70
C SER A 157 9.55 13.87 -5.93
N ILE A 158 9.03 12.74 -6.41
CA ILE A 158 9.28 11.42 -5.79
C ILE A 158 10.77 11.07 -5.86
N MET A 159 11.41 11.23 -7.02
CA MET A 159 12.84 10.96 -7.17
C MET A 159 13.68 11.86 -6.26
N SER A 160 13.26 13.10 -6.03
CA SER A 160 13.92 13.99 -5.06
C SER A 160 13.84 13.44 -3.64
N ILE A 161 12.72 12.86 -3.22
CA ILE A 161 12.60 12.24 -1.89
C ILE A 161 13.46 10.96 -1.82
N VAL A 162 13.31 10.07 -2.81
CA VAL A 162 14.02 8.77 -2.89
C VAL A 162 15.54 8.95 -2.88
N ARG A 163 16.07 9.96 -3.59
CA ARG A 163 17.51 10.26 -3.60
C ARG A 163 18.07 10.59 -2.23
N ASN A 164 17.26 11.19 -1.37
CA ASN A 164 17.66 11.60 -0.04
C ASN A 164 17.30 10.57 1.05
N ALA A 165 16.68 9.44 0.69
CA ALA A 165 16.22 8.42 1.63
C ALA A 165 16.90 7.06 1.38
N PRO A 166 18.22 6.91 1.68
CA PRO A 166 18.96 5.70 1.36
C PRO A 166 18.53 4.46 2.17
N GLN A 167 17.92 4.66 3.35
CA GLN A 167 17.44 3.58 4.23
C GLN A 167 16.01 3.11 3.89
N LEU A 168 15.46 3.52 2.76
CA LEU A 168 14.09 3.17 2.37
C LEU A 168 13.97 1.65 2.13
N THR A 169 13.02 1.04 2.84
CA THR A 169 12.70 -0.39 2.77
C THR A 169 11.30 -0.62 2.20
N HIS A 170 10.36 0.29 2.47
CA HIS A 170 8.96 0.20 2.07
C HIS A 170 8.56 1.46 1.29
N PHE A 171 8.11 1.27 0.06
CA PHE A 171 7.68 2.36 -0.80
C PHE A 171 6.33 2.05 -1.43
N VAL A 172 5.32 2.86 -1.12
CA VAL A 172 3.95 2.70 -1.62
C VAL A 172 3.50 4.00 -2.26
N VAL A 173 3.12 3.93 -3.53
CA VAL A 173 2.45 5.03 -4.24
C VAL A 173 1.26 4.45 -4.98
N SER A 174 0.10 5.10 -4.85
CA SER A 174 -1.09 4.67 -5.57
C SER A 174 -1.83 5.83 -6.21
N ALA A 175 -2.49 5.56 -7.34
CA ALA A 175 -3.28 6.52 -8.12
C ALA A 175 -2.48 7.80 -8.45
N ALA A 176 -1.31 7.60 -9.04
CA ALA A 176 -0.38 8.66 -9.44
C ALA A 176 0.04 8.45 -10.91
N SER A 177 -0.77 8.99 -11.84
CA SER A 177 -0.63 8.76 -13.28
C SER A 177 0.69 9.27 -13.87
N ASP A 178 1.26 10.31 -13.28
CA ASP A 178 2.52 10.94 -13.73
C ASP A 178 3.77 10.21 -13.19
N VAL A 179 3.56 9.11 -12.44
CA VAL A 179 4.63 8.29 -11.89
C VAL A 179 4.90 7.11 -12.82
N THR A 180 6.12 7.03 -13.35
CA THR A 180 6.54 6.01 -14.32
C THR A 180 7.66 5.12 -13.78
N SER A 181 8.09 4.13 -14.56
CA SER A 181 9.21 3.23 -14.21
C SER A 181 10.56 3.94 -13.99
N GLN A 182 10.65 5.24 -14.27
CA GLN A 182 11.79 6.08 -13.86
C GLN A 182 11.99 6.06 -12.33
N VAL A 183 10.91 6.06 -11.55
CA VAL A 183 11.00 5.97 -10.08
C VAL A 183 11.62 4.65 -9.65
N LEU A 184 11.30 3.53 -10.30
CA LEU A 184 11.94 2.23 -10.03
C LEU A 184 13.44 2.28 -10.31
N THR A 185 13.84 2.92 -11.41
CA THR A 185 15.26 3.11 -11.74
C THR A 185 15.97 3.95 -10.68
N GLN A 186 15.31 5.00 -10.18
CA GLN A 186 15.85 5.82 -9.09
C GLN A 186 15.94 5.05 -7.76
N LEU A 187 14.91 4.29 -7.41
CA LEU A 187 14.90 3.41 -6.23
C LEU A 187 16.05 2.40 -6.29
N ALA A 188 16.26 1.77 -7.46
CA ALA A 188 17.40 0.89 -7.69
C ALA A 188 18.74 1.56 -7.45
N THR A 189 18.90 2.84 -7.74
CA THR A 189 20.19 3.52 -7.59
C THR A 189 20.41 4.08 -6.19
N SER A 190 19.37 4.60 -5.54
CA SER A 190 19.49 5.34 -4.28
C SER A 190 19.19 4.54 -3.01
N CYS A 191 18.40 3.47 -3.08
CA CYS A 191 17.89 2.77 -1.90
C CYS A 191 18.29 1.29 -1.92
N PRO A 192 19.47 0.93 -1.38
CA PRO A 192 19.97 -0.45 -1.40
C PRO A 192 19.16 -1.44 -0.55
N HIS A 193 18.33 -0.97 0.39
CA HIS A 193 17.63 -1.82 1.36
C HIS A 193 16.15 -2.06 1.04
N ILE A 194 15.70 -1.76 -0.18
CA ILE A 194 14.29 -1.94 -0.57
C ILE A 194 13.83 -3.39 -0.44
N GLN A 195 12.69 -3.58 0.22
CA GLN A 195 12.04 -4.87 0.42
C GLN A 195 10.63 -4.88 -0.20
N GLN A 196 9.88 -3.78 -0.06
CA GLN A 196 8.51 -3.70 -0.54
C GLN A 196 8.30 -2.49 -1.44
N VAL A 197 7.75 -2.72 -2.64
CA VAL A 197 7.36 -1.66 -3.57
C VAL A 197 5.95 -1.89 -4.06
N VAL A 198 5.08 -0.90 -3.87
CA VAL A 198 3.72 -0.90 -4.39
C VAL A 198 3.55 0.35 -5.26
N LEU A 199 3.34 0.15 -6.56
CA LEU A 199 2.96 1.17 -7.52
C LEU A 199 1.64 0.73 -8.15
N ASN A 200 0.51 1.18 -7.61
CA ASN A 200 -0.81 0.79 -8.09
C ASN A 200 -1.49 1.96 -8.82
N GLN A 201 -2.09 1.72 -9.98
CA GLN A 201 -2.71 2.78 -10.79
C GLN A 201 -1.71 3.93 -11.08
N CYS A 202 -0.48 3.57 -11.39
CA CYS A 202 0.56 4.50 -11.81
C CYS A 202 0.65 4.55 -13.35
N GLY A 203 1.49 5.45 -13.87
CA GLY A 203 1.72 5.66 -15.29
C GLY A 203 2.41 4.50 -16.01
N LEU A 204 3.13 4.85 -17.08
CA LEU A 204 3.80 3.87 -17.93
C LEU A 204 4.91 3.11 -17.17
N MET A 205 4.81 1.79 -17.17
CA MET A 205 5.83 0.92 -16.59
C MET A 205 6.57 0.14 -17.69
N VAL A 206 7.76 0.62 -18.05
CA VAL A 206 8.58 0.00 -19.10
C VAL A 206 9.16 -1.32 -18.60
N ALA A 207 8.82 -2.43 -19.27
CA ALA A 207 9.18 -3.79 -18.85
C ALA A 207 10.68 -3.99 -18.61
N SER A 208 11.56 -3.42 -19.44
CA SER A 208 13.02 -3.54 -19.29
C SER A 208 13.54 -2.88 -18.00
N GLN A 209 12.97 -1.75 -17.59
CA GLN A 209 13.33 -1.04 -16.35
C GLN A 209 12.81 -1.80 -15.13
N VAL A 210 11.58 -2.30 -15.20
CA VAL A 210 11.01 -3.16 -14.14
C VAL A 210 11.86 -4.41 -13.98
N ASP A 211 12.25 -5.07 -15.06
CA ASP A 211 13.09 -6.26 -15.00
C ASP A 211 14.45 -5.98 -14.37
N THR A 212 15.09 -4.89 -14.78
CA THR A 212 16.37 -4.45 -14.19
C THR A 212 16.24 -4.21 -12.68
N PHE A 213 15.17 -3.56 -12.24
CA PHE A 213 14.87 -3.35 -10.83
C PHE A 213 14.70 -4.67 -10.07
N LEU A 214 13.88 -5.58 -10.61
CA LEU A 214 13.59 -6.87 -9.96
C LEU A 214 14.83 -7.77 -9.91
N ARG A 215 15.66 -7.80 -10.96
CA ARG A 215 16.95 -8.51 -10.96
C ARG A 215 17.88 -7.96 -9.89
N LYS A 216 17.93 -6.64 -9.71
CA LYS A 216 18.80 -6.03 -8.70
C LYS A 216 18.43 -6.45 -7.27
N PHE A 217 17.13 -6.50 -6.95
CA PHE A 217 16.66 -6.78 -5.59
C PHE A 217 16.10 -8.20 -5.37
N HIS A 218 16.32 -9.12 -6.31
CA HIS A 218 15.74 -10.47 -6.29
C HIS A 218 15.92 -11.26 -4.98
N ALA A 219 17.01 -11.00 -4.24
CA ALA A 219 17.32 -11.68 -2.99
C ALA A 219 16.53 -11.12 -1.78
N GLN A 220 16.31 -9.81 -1.73
CA GLN A 220 15.76 -9.09 -0.56
C GLN A 220 14.31 -8.64 -0.73
N LEU A 221 13.82 -8.56 -1.96
CA LEU A 221 12.48 -8.09 -2.26
C LEU A 221 11.42 -9.09 -1.78
N THR A 222 10.53 -8.64 -0.90
CA THR A 222 9.48 -9.42 -0.26
C THR A 222 8.09 -9.13 -0.80
N TRP A 223 7.85 -7.97 -1.41
CA TRP A 223 6.56 -7.65 -2.02
C TRP A 223 6.73 -6.66 -3.17
N VAL A 224 6.19 -6.99 -4.34
CA VAL A 224 6.03 -6.04 -5.46
C VAL A 224 4.62 -6.10 -5.99
N ASP A 225 3.97 -4.94 -6.04
CA ASP A 225 2.69 -4.75 -6.68
C ASP A 225 2.80 -3.62 -7.72
N LEU A 226 2.52 -3.95 -8.97
CA LEU A 226 2.50 -3.02 -10.11
C LEU A 226 1.12 -3.03 -10.81
N SER A 227 0.07 -3.37 -10.05
CA SER A 227 -1.28 -3.54 -10.59
C SER A 227 -1.82 -2.26 -11.20
N HIS A 228 -2.67 -2.40 -12.24
CA HIS A 228 -3.32 -1.29 -12.94
C HIS A 228 -2.35 -0.21 -13.49
N CYS A 229 -1.07 -0.53 -13.66
CA CYS A 229 -0.13 0.32 -14.38
C CYS A 229 -0.23 0.10 -15.89
N HIS A 230 0.01 1.15 -16.67
CA HIS A 230 -0.02 1.06 -18.12
C HIS A 230 1.12 0.17 -18.65
N ASP A 231 0.80 -0.68 -19.63
CA ASP A 231 1.73 -1.47 -20.45
C ASP A 231 2.33 -2.77 -19.84
N LEU A 232 1.88 -3.19 -18.65
CA LEU A 232 2.36 -4.44 -18.01
C LEU A 232 1.61 -5.73 -18.40
N LYS A 233 0.92 -5.75 -19.55
CA LYS A 233 -0.03 -6.83 -19.92
C LYS A 233 0.57 -8.24 -20.04
N LEU A 234 1.89 -8.39 -20.23
CA LEU A 234 2.56 -9.71 -20.41
C LEU A 234 3.65 -10.03 -19.38
N PHE A 235 4.26 -9.04 -18.75
CA PHE A 235 5.49 -9.22 -17.96
C PHE A 235 5.25 -9.79 -16.55
N LEU A 236 4.16 -9.40 -15.89
CA LEU A 236 3.82 -9.87 -14.54
C LEU A 236 3.52 -11.39 -14.48
N MET A 237 3.08 -11.98 -15.60
CA MET A 237 2.84 -13.43 -15.72
C MET A 237 4.12 -14.27 -15.53
N VAL A 238 5.25 -13.80 -16.08
CA VAL A 238 6.53 -14.53 -16.05
C VAL A 238 7.17 -14.47 -14.65
N TRP A 239 7.06 -13.34 -13.96
CA TRP A 239 7.54 -13.20 -12.58
C TRP A 239 6.62 -13.88 -11.54
N ARG A 240 5.29 -13.89 -11.75
CA ARG A 240 4.33 -14.69 -10.96
C ARG A 240 4.72 -16.17 -10.86
N TRP A 241 5.38 -16.71 -11.91
CA TRP A 241 5.87 -18.09 -11.95
C TRP A 241 7.17 -18.32 -11.17
N ARG A 242 7.99 -17.30 -10.92
CA ARG A 242 9.29 -17.45 -10.20
C ARG A 242 9.19 -17.29 -8.69
N ARG A 243 8.24 -16.51 -8.16
CA ARG A 243 7.89 -16.46 -6.72
C ARG A 243 6.39 -16.12 -6.59
N ARG A 244 5.68 -16.84 -5.73
CA ARG A 244 4.23 -16.67 -5.46
C ARG A 244 3.95 -15.24 -4.99
N PHE A 245 3.51 -14.35 -5.88
CA PHE A 245 3.03 -13.00 -5.55
C PHE A 245 1.62 -12.80 -6.11
N TYR A 246 0.72 -12.32 -5.26
CA TYR A 246 -0.68 -12.06 -5.57
C TYR A 246 -0.83 -10.64 -6.12
N CYS A 247 -1.23 -10.49 -7.39
CA CYS A 247 -1.93 -9.29 -7.85
C CYS A 247 -3.43 -9.55 -7.66
N ALA A 248 -4.06 -8.90 -6.69
CA ALA A 248 -5.50 -8.84 -6.58
C ALA A 248 -6.01 -7.72 -7.49
N GLY A 249 -6.78 -8.08 -8.52
CA GLY A 249 -7.59 -7.12 -9.28
C GLY A 249 -8.98 -6.99 -8.65
N HIS A 250 -9.44 -5.76 -8.45
CA HIS A 250 -10.84 -5.34 -8.30
C HIS A 250 -11.57 -5.62 -9.64
N ASP A 251 -12.85 -5.96 -9.78
CA ASP A 251 -14.07 -5.97 -8.95
C ASP A 251 -15.02 -7.03 -9.54
N ASP A 252 -15.82 -7.71 -8.71
CA ASP A 252 -17.28 -7.75 -8.93
C ASP A 252 -18.05 -8.39 -7.77
N VAL A 253 -19.15 -7.72 -7.44
CA VAL A 253 -20.13 -8.01 -6.40
C VAL A 253 -20.93 -9.27 -6.77
N LEU A 254 -20.82 -10.34 -5.98
CA LEU A 254 -21.86 -11.32 -5.59
C LEU A 254 -21.23 -12.69 -5.25
N GLY A 255 -21.43 -13.16 -4.02
CA GLY A 255 -21.08 -14.53 -3.62
C GLY A 255 -21.04 -14.68 -2.10
N ARG A 256 -22.16 -14.44 -1.41
CA ARG A 256 -22.99 -15.50 -0.81
C ARG A 256 -22.17 -16.68 -0.25
N THR A 257 -22.12 -16.69 1.07
CA THR A 257 -21.97 -17.86 1.96
C THR A 257 -22.34 -19.19 1.32
N LEU A 258 -21.34 -20.04 1.11
CA LEU A 258 -21.53 -21.48 0.88
C LEU A 258 -22.00 -22.12 2.19
N THR A 259 -23.31 -22.33 2.32
CA THR A 259 -23.85 -23.41 3.15
C THR A 259 -24.46 -24.46 2.22
N LYS A 260 -24.01 -25.70 2.39
CA LYS A 260 -24.53 -26.89 1.72
C LYS A 260 -25.98 -27.12 2.17
N SER A 261 -26.91 -27.33 1.24
CA SER A 261 -27.88 -28.43 1.32
C SER A 261 -28.67 -28.62 0.00
N SER A 262 -28.64 -29.87 -0.45
CA SER A 262 -29.65 -30.66 -1.17
C SER A 262 -30.75 -30.04 -2.05
N SER A 263 -30.75 -30.56 -3.29
CA SER A 263 -31.88 -31.19 -4.01
C SER A 263 -32.93 -30.38 -4.79
N LEU A 264 -32.98 -30.73 -6.09
CA LEU A 264 -34.14 -31.03 -6.95
C LEU A 264 -34.84 -29.94 -7.80
N THR A 265 -34.92 -30.29 -9.09
CA THR A 265 -35.94 -30.03 -10.15
C THR A 265 -35.97 -28.71 -10.95
N SER A 266 -35.52 -28.82 -12.22
CA SER A 266 -36.19 -28.51 -13.51
C SER A 266 -37.08 -27.26 -13.64
N SER A 267 -36.69 -26.31 -14.53
CA SER A 267 -37.38 -26.06 -15.83
C SER A 267 -36.88 -24.80 -16.57
N LYS A 268 -36.53 -24.98 -17.86
CA LYS A 268 -36.72 -24.19 -19.12
C LYS A 268 -36.64 -22.64 -19.19
N PHE A 269 -36.30 -22.22 -20.44
CA PHE A 269 -36.30 -20.88 -21.10
C PHE A 269 -35.04 -20.02 -20.89
N SER A 270 -34.44 -19.34 -21.88
CA SER A 270 -34.45 -19.36 -23.36
C SER A 270 -33.33 -18.42 -23.87
N LEU A 271 -32.84 -18.67 -25.09
CA LEU A 271 -31.79 -17.92 -25.81
C LEU A 271 -32.08 -16.41 -25.99
N SER A 272 -31.04 -15.58 -25.97
CA SER A 272 -30.84 -14.53 -26.99
C SER A 272 -29.37 -14.06 -27.09
N THR A 273 -28.74 -14.42 -28.23
CA THR A 273 -27.82 -13.60 -29.07
C THR A 273 -26.64 -12.85 -28.45
N ALA A 274 -25.44 -13.36 -28.78
CA ALA A 274 -24.19 -12.61 -28.92
C ALA A 274 -24.23 -11.65 -30.13
N PRO A 275 -23.23 -10.75 -30.24
CA PRO A 275 -22.40 -10.82 -31.44
C PRO A 275 -20.93 -11.07 -31.12
N SER A 276 -20.40 -12.01 -31.89
CA SER A 276 -19.00 -12.35 -32.13
C SER A 276 -18.19 -11.17 -32.69
N TYR A 277 -16.92 -11.05 -32.28
CA TYR A 277 -15.80 -11.02 -33.22
C TYR A 277 -14.57 -11.68 -32.57
N GLU A 278 -14.25 -12.86 -33.08
CA GLU A 278 -12.98 -13.58 -32.94
C GLU A 278 -11.89 -12.90 -33.77
N THR A 279 -10.63 -12.96 -33.31
CA THR A 279 -9.46 -13.51 -34.03
C THR A 279 -8.22 -13.35 -33.14
N ALA A 280 -7.71 -14.41 -32.52
CA ALA A 280 -6.78 -15.42 -33.06
C ALA A 280 -5.33 -14.93 -33.16
N CYS A 281 -4.46 -15.48 -32.31
CA CYS A 281 -3.31 -16.28 -32.77
C CYS A 281 -2.58 -16.91 -31.57
N CYS A 282 -2.81 -18.22 -31.39
CA CYS A 282 -1.84 -19.10 -30.76
C CYS A 282 -0.63 -19.26 -31.70
N SER A 283 0.57 -19.04 -31.19
CA SER A 283 1.78 -19.65 -31.75
C SER A 283 2.60 -20.30 -30.63
N ARG A 284 2.79 -21.61 -30.78
CA ARG A 284 3.77 -22.42 -30.06
C ARG A 284 5.17 -21.94 -30.41
N PHE A 285 6.06 -21.87 -29.44
CA PHE A 285 7.47 -22.18 -29.65
C PHE A 285 8.05 -22.89 -28.42
N ASP A 286 8.85 -23.90 -28.72
CA ASP A 286 9.32 -24.98 -27.87
C ASP A 286 10.21 -24.54 -26.69
N ALA A 287 10.02 -25.20 -25.54
CA ALA A 287 10.95 -25.15 -24.43
C ALA A 287 11.91 -26.36 -24.50
N PRO A 288 13.23 -26.20 -24.25
CA PRO A 288 14.13 -27.34 -24.17
C PRO A 288 13.94 -28.07 -22.83
N SER A 289 13.74 -29.37 -22.94
CA SER A 289 13.62 -30.33 -21.85
C SER A 289 14.97 -30.69 -21.22
N SER A 290 15.05 -30.66 -19.89
CA SER A 290 15.42 -31.83 -19.07
C SER A 290 14.92 -31.52 -17.64
N LYS A 291 14.08 -32.32 -16.99
CA LYS A 291 14.28 -33.71 -16.61
C LYS A 291 12.94 -34.47 -16.58
N SER A 292 13.06 -35.74 -16.92
CA SER A 292 12.05 -36.79 -17.02
C SER A 292 11.09 -36.92 -15.83
N PHE A 293 9.79 -36.95 -16.10
CA PHE A 293 8.81 -37.74 -15.34
C PHE A 293 7.79 -38.34 -16.30
N ARG A 294 7.66 -39.68 -16.27
CA ARG A 294 6.75 -40.47 -17.11
C ARG A 294 5.32 -40.34 -16.60
N TYR A 295 4.35 -40.18 -17.50
CA TYR A 295 2.98 -40.66 -17.28
C TYR A 295 2.44 -41.41 -18.50
N ARG A 296 1.88 -42.60 -18.21
CA ARG A 296 1.20 -43.52 -19.13
C ARG A 296 -0.11 -42.91 -19.62
N THR A 297 -0.37 -43.01 -20.92
CA THR A 297 -1.72 -42.88 -21.48
C THR A 297 -2.37 -44.27 -21.52
N ALA A 298 -3.48 -44.43 -20.79
CA ALA A 298 -4.41 -45.55 -20.99
C ALA A 298 -5.53 -45.04 -21.91
N GLY A 299 -5.64 -45.67 -23.08
CA GLY A 299 -6.73 -45.43 -24.01
C GLY A 299 -7.95 -46.32 -23.74
N ALA A 300 -9.09 -45.89 -24.27
CA ALA A 300 -10.19 -46.70 -24.81
C ALA A 300 -11.31 -45.72 -25.17
N SER A 301 -11.51 -45.40 -26.47
CA SER A 301 -12.41 -46.11 -27.40
C SER A 301 -13.88 -45.75 -27.13
N ARG A 302 -14.76 -45.39 -28.06
CA ARG A 302 -14.99 -45.74 -29.48
C ARG A 302 -16.20 -44.84 -29.90
N THR A 303 -16.59 -44.55 -31.15
CA THR A 303 -16.80 -45.45 -32.30
C THR A 303 -17.23 -44.64 -33.54
N ARG A 304 -16.68 -45.02 -34.71
CA ARG A 304 -17.30 -45.18 -36.08
C ARG A 304 -17.84 -43.94 -36.81
N ALA A 305 -17.77 -43.80 -38.15
CA ALA A 305 -17.60 -44.72 -39.29
C ALA A 305 -16.93 -43.96 -40.48
N LEU A 306 -15.88 -44.48 -41.13
CA LEU A 306 -15.85 -45.22 -42.42
C LEU A 306 -16.46 -44.51 -43.65
N SER A 307 -15.60 -44.16 -44.63
CA SER A 307 -15.64 -44.67 -46.02
C SER A 307 -14.54 -44.01 -46.91
N ARG A 308 -13.57 -44.79 -47.40
CA ARG A 308 -13.29 -45.18 -48.82
C ARG A 308 -12.53 -44.11 -49.65
N LEU A 309 -11.64 -44.38 -50.63
CA LEU A 309 -10.78 -45.47 -51.16
C LEU A 309 -10.07 -44.84 -52.41
N TRP A 310 -8.83 -45.24 -52.70
CA TRP A 310 -8.18 -45.39 -54.06
C TRP A 310 -7.54 -44.15 -54.73
N LEU A 311 -6.20 -44.17 -54.94
CA LEU A 311 -5.41 -44.47 -56.18
C LEU A 311 -5.52 -43.32 -57.21
N THR A 312 -4.48 -42.82 -57.88
CA THR A 312 -3.24 -43.38 -58.44
C THR A 312 -2.33 -42.22 -58.88
N MET A 313 -1.03 -42.48 -59.00
CA MET A 313 -0.06 -41.62 -59.70
C MET A 313 -0.44 -41.41 -61.18
N SER A 314 -0.12 -40.23 -61.73
CA SER A 314 0.32 -40.02 -63.13
C SER A 314 0.74 -38.55 -63.33
N THR A 315 2.05 -38.31 -63.43
CA THR A 315 2.66 -37.26 -64.29
C THR A 315 2.78 -37.82 -65.72
N PRO A 316 3.22 -37.09 -66.76
CA PRO A 316 3.63 -35.67 -66.85
C PRO A 316 3.01 -34.91 -68.04
N HIS A 317 3.02 -33.58 -67.96
CA HIS A 317 3.69 -32.67 -68.91
C HIS A 317 3.76 -31.27 -68.29
#